data_AF-A0A0F5IYE0-F1
#
_entry.id   AF-A0A0F5IYE0-F1
#
_cell.length_a   1.000
_cell.length_b   1.000
_cell.length_c   1.000
_cell.angle_alpha   90.00
_cell.angle_beta   90.00
_cell.angle_gamma   90.00
#
_symmetry.space_group_name_H-M   'P 1'
#
loop_
_entity.id
_entity.type
_entity.pdbx_description
1 polymer ?
#
loop_
_entity_poly.entity_id
_entity_poly.type
_entity_poly.pdbx_seq_one_letter_code
_entity_poly.pdbx_strand_id
1 'polypeptide(L)'
;TSTEKGAFSYELQPHAITKGDVSVKPDQLYNLEIQQYDQSGKRIGGMPSAVTQQTGSAINLSLAENHDCQLVIVAWGDGNASPRLGTSNKLEDIQKLSIDASVINNIPTDNMNKMPYILHLEHVKVSSGKLQSVDGKDARLLLKRLAARLTLNWSYSYGGYTLNQILLESIPTNYNVIPKPDGSDKTYPSLLDQFTTIQVDPSGKSSYSCW
;
A
#
# COMPACT_ATOMS: atom_id res chain seq x y z
N THR A 1 33.83 14.73 -15.70
CA THR A 1 34.68 14.75 -14.49
C THR A 1 34.04 15.67 -13.47
N SER A 2 33.26 15.12 -12.55
CA SER A 2 32.80 15.83 -11.35
C SER A 2 33.61 15.29 -10.18
N THR A 3 34.50 16.14 -9.69
CA THR A 3 35.36 15.93 -8.53
C THR A 3 34.62 16.43 -7.30
N GLU A 4 33.92 15.53 -6.62
CA GLU A 4 33.63 15.58 -5.18
C GLU A 4 33.01 14.23 -4.79
N LYS A 5 33.86 13.21 -4.64
CA LYS A 5 33.47 11.96 -3.99
C LYS A 5 33.41 12.23 -2.49
N GLY A 6 32.21 12.52 -1.98
CA GLY A 6 31.92 12.22 -0.58
C GLY A 6 32.24 10.75 -0.28
N ALA A 7 32.52 10.42 0.98
CA ALA A 7 32.83 9.06 1.43
C ALA A 7 31.71 8.03 1.13
N PHE A 8 30.54 8.50 0.69
CA PHE A 8 29.39 7.71 0.29
C PHE A 8 28.90 8.20 -1.08
N SER A 9 28.76 7.27 -2.02
CA SER A 9 28.05 7.49 -3.28
C SER A 9 26.78 6.64 -3.27
N TYR A 10 25.62 7.27 -3.43
CA TYR A 10 24.36 6.58 -3.66
C TYR A 10 23.92 6.87 -5.10
N GLU A 11 23.52 5.84 -5.82
CA GLU A 11 22.89 5.99 -7.13
C GLU A 11 21.53 5.29 -7.06
N LEU A 12 20.46 6.02 -7.36
CA LEU A 12 19.18 5.39 -7.67
C LEU A 12 19.40 4.57 -8.93
N GLN A 13 19.44 3.24 -8.76
CA GLN A 13 19.60 2.31 -9.88
C GLN A 13 18.49 2.59 -10.92
N PRO A 14 18.85 2.97 -12.16
CA PRO A 14 17.86 3.16 -13.20
C PRO A 14 17.17 1.82 -13.48
N HIS A 15 15.85 1.79 -13.31
CA HIS A 15 14.99 0.65 -13.66
C HIS A 15 15.14 -0.62 -12.78
N ALA A 16 14.94 -0.49 -11.46
CA ALA A 16 14.19 -1.55 -10.80
C ALA A 16 12.76 -1.51 -11.35
N ILE A 17 12.32 -2.57 -12.04
CA ILE A 17 10.91 -2.79 -12.30
C ILE A 17 10.20 -2.73 -10.95
N THR A 18 9.45 -1.66 -10.66
CA THR A 18 8.68 -1.52 -9.42
C THR A 18 7.48 -2.47 -9.37
N LYS A 19 7.24 -3.22 -10.45
CA LYS A 19 6.48 -4.48 -10.36
C LYS A 19 7.39 -5.46 -9.64
N GLY A 20 7.18 -5.61 -8.33
CA GLY A 20 7.82 -6.67 -7.55
C GLY A 20 7.74 -8.00 -8.28
N ASP A 21 8.70 -8.89 -8.02
CA ASP A 21 8.83 -10.19 -8.71
C ASP A 21 7.45 -10.77 -9.06
N VAL A 22 7.15 -10.80 -10.36
CA VAL A 22 5.83 -11.17 -10.89
C VAL A 22 5.52 -12.63 -10.58
N SER A 23 6.52 -13.38 -10.11
CA SER A 23 6.38 -14.75 -9.62
C SER A 23 5.55 -14.85 -8.33
N VAL A 24 5.53 -13.82 -7.47
CA VAL A 24 4.84 -13.85 -6.17
C VAL A 24 3.70 -12.84 -6.14
N LYS A 25 2.52 -13.30 -6.54
CA LYS A 25 1.23 -12.60 -6.43
C LYS A 25 0.31 -13.40 -5.49
N PRO A 26 -0.74 -12.78 -4.91
CA PRO A 26 -1.71 -13.57 -4.19
C PRO A 26 -2.46 -14.47 -5.19
N ASP A 27 -2.84 -15.66 -4.77
CA ASP A 27 -3.71 -16.52 -5.57
C ASP A 27 -5.14 -15.93 -5.65
N GLN A 28 -5.61 -15.35 -4.55
CA GLN A 28 -6.93 -14.81 -4.33
C GLN A 28 -6.86 -13.48 -3.56
N LEU A 29 -7.88 -12.65 -3.73
CA LEU A 29 -8.11 -11.49 -2.90
C LEU A 29 -8.85 -11.96 -1.64
N TYR A 30 -8.10 -12.18 -0.57
CA TYR A 30 -8.63 -12.57 0.74
C TYR A 30 -9.22 -11.37 1.46
N ASN A 31 -10.38 -11.60 2.10
CA ASN A 31 -11.09 -10.58 2.86
C ASN A 31 -11.30 -9.29 2.03
N LEU A 32 -11.73 -9.42 0.78
CA LEU A 32 -12.05 -8.31 -0.09
C LEU A 32 -13.30 -7.57 0.41
N GLU A 33 -13.16 -6.28 0.63
CA GLU A 33 -14.25 -5.33 0.86
C GLU A 33 -14.20 -4.21 -0.18
N ILE A 34 -15.38 -3.80 -0.64
CA ILE A 34 -15.54 -2.66 -1.55
C ILE A 34 -16.65 -1.78 -1.01
N GLN A 35 -16.35 -0.52 -0.71
CA GLN A 35 -17.34 0.46 -0.27
C GLN A 35 -17.37 1.66 -1.21
N GLN A 36 -18.57 2.19 -1.42
CA GLN A 36 -18.83 3.33 -2.29
C GLN A 36 -19.26 4.54 -1.46
N TYR A 37 -18.67 5.68 -1.78
CA TYR A 37 -18.92 6.95 -1.12
C TYR A 37 -19.33 8.00 -2.15
N ASP A 38 -20.26 8.88 -1.81
CA ASP A 38 -20.44 10.11 -2.60
C ASP A 38 -19.24 11.06 -2.39
N GLN A 39 -19.19 12.15 -3.14
CA GLN A 39 -18.08 13.12 -3.03
C GLN A 39 -18.04 13.86 -1.69
N SER A 40 -19.10 13.80 -0.87
CA SER A 40 -19.06 14.30 0.52
C SER A 40 -18.39 13.33 1.49
N GLY A 41 -18.05 12.11 1.03
CA GLY A 41 -17.50 11.04 1.85
C GLY A 41 -18.56 10.24 2.62
N LYS A 42 -19.86 10.42 2.31
CA LYS A 42 -20.92 9.60 2.88
C LYS A 42 -21.04 8.29 2.11
N ARG A 43 -21.12 7.17 2.83
CA ARG A 43 -21.31 5.86 2.22
C ARG A 43 -22.69 5.77 1.54
N ILE A 44 -22.70 5.36 0.28
CA ILE A 44 -23.90 5.23 -0.56
C ILE A 44 -24.11 3.80 -1.09
N GLY A 45 -23.12 2.92 -0.97
CA GLY A 45 -23.21 1.56 -1.49
C GLY A 45 -21.99 0.71 -1.18
N GLY A 46 -21.93 -0.49 -1.75
CA GLY A 46 -20.83 -1.43 -1.58
C GLY A 46 -21.24 -2.75 -0.95
N MET A 47 -20.24 -3.55 -0.57
CA MET A 47 -20.42 -4.89 -0.05
C MET A 47 -20.99 -4.89 1.37
N PRO A 48 -21.88 -5.84 1.70
CA PRO A 48 -22.39 -6.00 3.06
C PRO A 48 -21.36 -6.66 4.00
N SER A 49 -20.41 -7.42 3.44
CA SER A 49 -19.41 -8.18 4.18
C SER A 49 -18.18 -8.45 3.32
N ALA A 50 -17.05 -8.76 3.96
CA ALA A 50 -15.86 -9.22 3.26
C ALA A 50 -16.09 -10.56 2.57
N VAL A 51 -15.44 -10.78 1.42
CA VAL A 51 -15.49 -12.02 0.65
C VAL A 51 -14.10 -12.47 0.21
N THR A 52 -13.94 -13.71 -0.23
CA THR A 52 -12.73 -14.15 -0.94
C THR A 52 -13.02 -14.20 -2.44
N GLN A 53 -12.18 -13.56 -3.24
CA GLN A 53 -12.39 -13.41 -4.68
C GLN A 53 -11.18 -13.89 -5.48
N GLN A 54 -11.40 -14.69 -6.52
CA GLN A 54 -10.32 -15.12 -7.42
C GLN A 54 -9.69 -13.92 -8.15
N THR A 55 -8.36 -13.92 -8.27
CA THR A 55 -7.67 -12.89 -9.05
C THR A 55 -7.99 -13.03 -10.54
N GLY A 56 -8.16 -11.90 -11.24
CA GLY A 56 -8.47 -11.88 -12.67
C GLY A 56 -9.93 -12.22 -13.03
N SER A 57 -10.78 -12.49 -12.04
CA SER A 57 -12.20 -12.78 -12.25
C SER A 57 -13.06 -11.53 -12.16
N ALA A 58 -14.22 -11.55 -12.82
CA ALA A 58 -15.25 -10.54 -12.64
C ALA A 58 -15.83 -10.60 -11.22
N ILE A 59 -16.24 -9.46 -10.69
CA ILE A 59 -16.93 -9.34 -9.41
C ILE A 59 -18.32 -8.77 -9.63
N ASN A 60 -19.33 -9.44 -9.08
CA ASN A 60 -20.70 -8.96 -9.11
C ASN A 60 -20.96 -8.14 -7.84
N LEU A 61 -21.19 -6.84 -8.01
CA LEU A 61 -21.39 -5.91 -6.91
C LEU A 61 -22.57 -4.98 -7.23
N SER A 62 -23.46 -4.81 -6.27
CA SER A 62 -24.50 -3.79 -6.34
C SER A 62 -23.96 -2.46 -5.82
N LEU A 63 -23.77 -1.52 -6.73
CA LEU A 63 -23.38 -0.14 -6.44
C LEU A 63 -24.56 0.80 -6.71
N ALA A 64 -24.63 1.91 -5.99
CA ALA A 64 -25.60 2.97 -6.26
C ALA A 64 -25.17 3.74 -7.52
N GLU A 65 -26.12 4.02 -8.41
CA GLU A 65 -25.85 4.88 -9.57
C GLU A 65 -25.43 6.27 -9.09
N ASN A 66 -24.27 6.72 -9.55
CA ASN A 66 -23.74 8.03 -9.25
C ASN A 66 -22.72 8.42 -10.34
N HIS A 67 -22.85 9.64 -10.86
CA HIS A 67 -22.01 10.15 -11.94
C HIS A 67 -20.63 10.59 -11.47
N ASP A 68 -20.47 10.86 -10.18
CA ASP A 68 -19.20 11.20 -9.56
C ASP A 68 -19.21 10.71 -8.11
N CYS A 69 -18.53 9.60 -7.88
CA CYS A 69 -18.41 8.97 -6.57
C CYS A 69 -17.00 8.42 -6.36
N GLN A 70 -16.74 7.97 -5.15
CA GLN A 70 -15.48 7.34 -4.77
C GLN A 70 -15.68 5.85 -4.47
N LEU A 71 -14.67 5.05 -4.77
CA LEU A 71 -14.60 3.65 -4.38
C LEU A 71 -13.36 3.38 -3.55
N VAL A 72 -13.54 2.76 -2.38
CA VAL A 72 -12.46 2.20 -1.58
C VAL A 72 -12.54 0.69 -1.67
N ILE A 73 -11.46 0.08 -2.14
CA ILE A 73 -11.33 -1.35 -2.36
C ILE A 73 -10.14 -1.84 -1.56
N VAL A 74 -10.38 -2.79 -0.66
CA VAL A 74 -9.33 -3.36 0.20
C VAL A 74 -9.47 -4.87 0.23
N ALA A 75 -8.41 -5.59 -0.15
CA ALA A 75 -8.24 -6.98 0.21
C ALA A 75 -7.31 -7.04 1.42
N TRP A 76 -7.82 -7.39 2.60
CA TRP A 76 -7.06 -7.31 3.85
C TRP A 76 -5.94 -8.35 3.95
N GLY A 77 -5.98 -9.40 3.13
CA GLY A 77 -5.03 -10.51 3.18
C GLY A 77 -5.53 -11.65 4.08
N ASP A 78 -4.94 -12.82 3.88
CA ASP A 78 -5.28 -14.06 4.57
C ASP A 78 -4.93 -13.99 6.06
N GLY A 79 -5.88 -14.39 6.91
CA GLY A 79 -5.77 -14.31 8.37
C GLY A 79 -5.98 -12.92 8.99
N ASN A 80 -6.08 -11.84 8.19
CA ASN A 80 -6.28 -10.49 8.72
C ASN A 80 -7.77 -10.19 8.92
N ALA A 81 -8.23 -10.22 10.18
CA ALA A 81 -9.63 -9.96 10.56
C ALA A 81 -9.96 -8.48 10.83
N SER A 82 -8.94 -7.62 10.99
CA SER A 82 -9.06 -6.21 11.35
C SER A 82 -7.88 -5.42 10.76
N PRO A 83 -8.05 -4.13 10.39
CA PRO A 83 -9.30 -3.38 10.40
C PRO A 83 -10.28 -3.81 9.29
N ARG A 84 -11.46 -3.17 9.26
CA ARG A 84 -12.53 -3.43 8.30
C ARG A 84 -13.11 -2.12 7.79
N LEU A 85 -13.51 -2.08 6.51
CA LEU A 85 -14.16 -0.90 5.96
C LEU A 85 -15.53 -0.71 6.60
N GLY A 86 -16.28 -1.79 6.77
CA GLY A 86 -17.59 -1.75 7.42
C GLY A 86 -18.65 -1.02 6.59
N THR A 87 -19.91 -1.10 7.05
CA THR A 87 -21.07 -0.59 6.30
C THR A 87 -21.65 0.71 6.86
N SER A 88 -21.12 1.19 8.00
CA SER A 88 -21.55 2.42 8.68
C SER A 88 -20.52 3.55 8.61
N ASN A 89 -19.27 3.24 8.24
CA ASN A 89 -18.17 4.20 8.28
C ASN A 89 -18.27 5.20 7.13
N LYS A 90 -17.94 6.46 7.40
CA LYS A 90 -17.72 7.48 6.37
C LYS A 90 -16.27 7.41 5.87
N LEU A 91 -16.00 8.06 4.75
CA LEU A 91 -14.64 8.10 4.17
C LEU A 91 -13.61 8.64 5.18
N GLU A 92 -13.98 9.66 5.97
CA GLU A 92 -13.14 10.22 7.03
C GLU A 92 -12.74 9.20 8.12
N ASP A 93 -13.57 8.19 8.36
CA ASP A 93 -13.28 7.12 9.32
C ASP A 93 -12.36 6.07 8.69
N ILE A 94 -12.56 5.79 7.39
CA ILE A 94 -11.66 4.90 6.63
C ILE A 94 -10.25 5.50 6.55
N GLN A 95 -10.14 6.81 6.39
CA GLN A 95 -8.87 7.54 6.40
C GLN A 95 -8.11 7.49 7.73
N LYS A 96 -8.76 7.07 8.82
CA LYS A 96 -8.12 6.84 10.13
C LYS A 96 -7.69 5.39 10.32
N LEU A 97 -8.07 4.49 9.41
CA LEU A 97 -7.68 3.08 9.51
C LEU A 97 -6.22 2.92 9.11
N SER A 98 -5.48 2.21 9.94
CA SER A 98 -4.10 1.84 9.69
C SER A 98 -3.85 0.38 10.10
N ILE A 99 -2.78 -0.19 9.56
CA ILE A 99 -2.26 -1.49 9.95
C ILE A 99 -0.90 -1.26 10.61
N ASP A 100 -0.73 -1.81 11.81
CA ASP A 100 0.52 -1.71 12.55
C ASP A 100 1.68 -2.34 11.77
N ALA A 101 2.84 -1.68 11.77
CA ALA A 101 4.01 -2.17 11.05
C ALA A 101 4.44 -3.57 11.49
N SER A 102 4.18 -3.98 12.73
CA SER A 102 4.45 -5.35 13.20
C SER A 102 3.66 -6.41 12.41
N VAL A 103 2.42 -6.13 12.02
CA VAL A 103 1.61 -7.04 11.20
C VAL A 103 2.24 -7.17 9.82
N ILE A 104 2.60 -6.04 9.21
CA ILE A 104 3.23 -6.01 7.88
C ILE A 104 4.59 -6.72 7.91
N ASN A 105 5.41 -6.43 8.92
CA ASN A 105 6.75 -6.99 9.08
C ASN A 105 6.76 -8.52 9.26
N ASN A 106 5.66 -9.08 9.76
CA ASN A 106 5.49 -10.54 9.91
C ASN A 106 5.00 -11.23 8.63
N ILE A 107 4.76 -10.50 7.54
CA ILE A 107 4.36 -11.11 6.26
C ILE A 107 5.57 -11.79 5.62
N PRO A 108 5.50 -13.10 5.37
CA PRO A 108 6.59 -13.80 4.68
C PRO A 108 6.68 -13.36 3.21
N THR A 109 7.90 -13.29 2.67
CA THR A 109 8.16 -12.73 1.33
C THR A 109 7.71 -13.62 0.18
N ASP A 110 7.52 -14.91 0.44
CA ASP A 110 7.10 -15.94 -0.50
C ASP A 110 5.59 -16.22 -0.46
N ASN A 111 4.87 -15.68 0.53
CA ASN A 111 3.42 -15.83 0.63
C ASN A 111 2.71 -14.46 0.67
N MET A 112 2.36 -14.01 -0.53
CA MET A 112 1.67 -12.74 -0.78
C MET A 112 0.17 -12.77 -0.54
N ASN A 113 -0.41 -13.89 -0.12
CA ASN A 113 -1.82 -13.99 0.26
C ASN A 113 -2.12 -13.17 1.53
N LYS A 114 -1.13 -13.02 2.42
CA LYS A 114 -1.27 -12.26 3.68
C LYS A 114 -1.08 -10.76 3.52
N MET A 115 -0.56 -10.30 2.38
CA MET A 115 -0.34 -8.88 2.11
C MET A 115 -1.66 -8.15 1.91
N PRO A 116 -1.91 -7.03 2.60
CA PRO A 116 -3.03 -6.16 2.29
C PRO A 116 -2.84 -5.48 0.91
N TYR A 117 -3.90 -5.43 0.12
CA TYR A 117 -3.94 -4.73 -1.15
C TYR A 117 -5.04 -3.68 -1.16
N ILE A 118 -4.71 -2.48 -1.65
CA ILE A 118 -5.59 -1.32 -1.58
C ILE A 118 -5.74 -0.64 -2.94
N LEU A 119 -6.89 -0.02 -3.15
CA LEU A 119 -7.16 0.90 -4.24
C LEU A 119 -8.25 1.89 -3.81
N HIS A 120 -7.93 3.19 -3.85
CA HIS A 120 -8.90 4.27 -3.69
C HIS A 120 -9.05 4.97 -5.03
N LEU A 121 -10.26 4.96 -5.57
CA LEU A 121 -10.63 5.67 -6.77
C LEU A 121 -11.46 6.89 -6.36
N GLU A 122 -10.86 8.07 -6.43
CA GLU A 122 -11.48 9.33 -5.96
C GLU A 122 -12.59 9.83 -6.88
N HIS A 123 -12.54 9.50 -8.17
CA HIS A 123 -13.53 9.93 -9.16
C HIS A 123 -13.87 8.78 -10.11
N VAL A 124 -15.05 8.18 -9.91
CA VAL A 124 -15.60 7.14 -10.80
C VAL A 124 -17.08 7.36 -11.05
N LYS A 125 -17.53 6.87 -12.21
CA LYS A 125 -18.92 6.85 -12.60
C LYS A 125 -19.46 5.43 -12.48
N VAL A 126 -20.57 5.30 -11.76
CA VAL A 126 -21.38 4.08 -11.70
C VAL A 126 -22.68 4.37 -12.44
N SER A 127 -22.91 3.66 -13.55
CA SER A 127 -24.10 3.86 -14.38
C SER A 127 -24.50 2.54 -15.03
N SER A 128 -25.81 2.24 -15.02
CA SER A 128 -26.37 1.02 -15.63
C SER A 128 -25.68 -0.26 -15.16
N GLY A 129 -25.37 -0.33 -13.86
CA GLY A 129 -24.72 -1.49 -13.24
C GLY A 129 -23.25 -1.70 -13.64
N LYS A 130 -22.59 -0.73 -14.29
CA LYS A 130 -21.18 -0.81 -14.67
C LYS A 130 -20.35 0.24 -13.96
N LEU A 131 -19.17 -0.17 -13.50
CA LEU A 131 -18.10 0.74 -13.16
C LEU A 131 -17.38 1.14 -14.45
N GLN A 132 -17.37 2.42 -14.76
CA GLN A 132 -16.74 2.96 -15.95
C GLN A 132 -15.68 3.98 -15.55
N SER A 133 -14.68 4.17 -16.41
CA SER A 133 -13.96 5.45 -16.42
C SER A 133 -14.96 6.58 -16.71
N VAL A 134 -14.60 7.82 -16.41
CA VAL A 134 -15.42 9.00 -16.78
C VAL A 134 -15.78 9.01 -18.28
N ASP A 135 -14.92 8.45 -19.13
CA ASP A 135 -15.11 8.32 -20.59
C ASP A 135 -15.91 7.06 -21.03
N GLY A 136 -16.43 6.26 -20.09
CA GLY A 136 -17.35 5.14 -20.41
C GLY A 136 -16.69 3.81 -20.78
N LYS A 137 -15.37 3.63 -20.57
CA LYS A 137 -14.66 2.37 -20.87
C LYS A 137 -14.72 1.38 -19.70
N ASP A 138 -14.76 0.09 -20.01
CA ASP A 138 -14.65 -0.99 -19.01
C ASP A 138 -13.33 -0.86 -18.24
N ALA A 139 -13.41 -0.84 -16.91
CA ALA A 139 -12.27 -0.67 -16.03
C ALA A 139 -11.75 -2.02 -15.53
N ARG A 140 -10.45 -2.29 -15.74
CA ARG A 140 -9.74 -3.33 -15.00
C ARG A 140 -9.08 -2.70 -13.79
N LEU A 141 -9.43 -3.18 -12.61
CA LEU A 141 -8.91 -2.66 -11.35
C LEU A 141 -7.64 -3.39 -10.97
N LEU A 142 -6.56 -2.64 -10.77
CA LEU A 142 -5.29 -3.15 -10.27
C LEU A 142 -5.09 -2.64 -8.85
N LEU A 143 -5.25 -3.52 -7.88
CA LEU A 143 -4.95 -3.21 -6.49
C LEU A 143 -3.43 -3.20 -6.28
N LYS A 144 -2.96 -2.35 -5.37
CA LYS A 144 -1.55 -2.20 -5.02
C LYS A 144 -1.28 -2.78 -3.65
N ARG A 145 -0.08 -3.32 -3.41
CA ARG A 145 0.34 -3.71 -2.05
C ARG A 145 0.31 -2.47 -1.15
N LEU A 146 -0.11 -2.66 0.10
CA LEU A 146 -0.10 -1.58 1.09
C LEU A 146 1.33 -1.19 1.51
N ALA A 147 2.25 -2.16 1.53
CA ALA A 147 3.65 -1.96 1.90
C ALA A 147 4.60 -2.36 0.77
N ALA A 148 5.81 -1.79 0.80
CA ALA A 148 6.82 -1.97 -0.22
C ALA A 148 8.13 -2.44 0.41
N ARG A 149 8.64 -3.59 -0.03
CA ARG A 149 9.87 -4.14 0.53
C ARG A 149 11.09 -3.30 0.17
N LEU A 150 11.85 -2.89 1.18
CA LEU A 150 13.19 -2.33 1.03
C LEU A 150 14.22 -3.45 1.21
N THR A 151 15.12 -3.59 0.25
CA THR A 151 16.31 -4.44 0.37
C THR A 151 17.55 -3.58 0.19
N LEU A 152 18.30 -3.39 1.28
CA LEU A 152 19.59 -2.72 1.27
C LEU A 152 20.68 -3.77 1.10
N ASN A 153 21.52 -3.62 0.08
CA ASN A 153 22.76 -4.39 -0.06
C ASN A 153 23.95 -3.44 0.11
N TRP A 154 24.98 -3.86 0.83
CA TRP A 154 26.17 -3.05 1.03
C TRP A 154 27.45 -3.86 0.91
N SER A 155 28.53 -3.16 0.55
CA SER A 155 29.89 -3.67 0.59
C SER A 155 30.80 -2.57 1.11
N TYR A 156 31.77 -2.94 1.95
CA TYR A 156 32.70 -1.99 2.56
C TYR A 156 34.11 -2.57 2.51
N SER A 157 35.04 -1.87 1.85
CA SER A 157 36.40 -2.38 1.59
C SER A 157 37.50 -1.35 1.88
N TYR A 158 37.21 -0.34 2.69
CA TYR A 158 38.16 0.74 2.97
C TYR A 158 39.10 0.38 4.12
N GLY A 159 40.41 0.43 3.88
CA GLY A 159 41.44 0.08 4.86
C GLY A 159 41.61 1.13 5.95
N GLY A 160 41.81 0.68 7.20
CA GLY A 160 42.01 1.56 8.36
C GLY A 160 40.73 2.12 8.99
N TYR A 161 39.56 1.77 8.45
CA TYR A 161 38.25 2.18 8.98
C TYR A 161 37.33 0.96 9.11
N THR A 162 36.33 1.07 9.98
CA THR A 162 35.32 0.03 10.22
C THR A 162 33.94 0.64 10.05
N LEU A 163 33.06 -0.07 9.36
CA LEU A 163 31.65 0.30 9.28
C LEU A 163 31.00 0.05 10.65
N ASN A 164 30.73 1.12 11.39
CA ASN A 164 30.24 1.01 12.77
C ASN A 164 28.72 0.87 12.87
N GLN A 165 27.97 1.42 11.92
CA GLN A 165 26.51 1.43 11.98
C GLN A 165 25.91 1.66 10.60
N ILE A 166 24.74 1.06 10.38
CA ILE A 166 23.82 1.38 9.29
C ILE A 166 22.47 1.72 9.93
N LEU A 167 21.91 2.88 9.60
CA LEU A 167 20.61 3.33 10.07
C LEU A 167 19.65 3.49 8.89
N LEU A 168 18.47 2.88 9.00
CA LEU A 168 17.35 3.13 8.10
C LEU A 168 16.34 3.97 8.86
N GLU A 169 16.24 5.24 8.49
CA GLU A 169 15.38 6.23 9.14
C GLU A 169 14.04 6.37 8.42
N SER A 170 13.09 7.03 9.07
CA SER A 170 11.76 7.34 8.51
C SER A 170 10.96 6.09 8.12
N ILE A 171 11.12 4.99 8.86
CA ILE A 171 10.34 3.76 8.66
C ILE A 171 8.97 3.94 9.30
N PRO A 172 7.85 3.78 8.58
CA PRO A 172 6.51 4.00 9.14
C PRO A 172 6.22 3.00 10.26
N THR A 173 5.67 3.49 11.38
CA THR A 173 5.19 2.59 12.45
C THR A 173 3.81 2.02 12.16
N ASN A 174 3.08 2.64 11.22
CA ASN A 174 1.74 2.27 10.80
C ASN A 174 1.56 2.53 9.31
N TYR A 175 0.73 1.72 8.66
CA TYR A 175 0.40 1.83 7.24
C TYR A 175 -1.07 2.25 7.09
N ASN A 176 -1.30 3.49 6.70
CA ASN A 176 -2.64 4.03 6.46
C ASN A 176 -3.31 3.34 5.26
N VAL A 177 -4.55 2.89 5.43
CA VAL A 177 -5.28 2.08 4.41
C VAL A 177 -5.56 2.88 3.15
N ILE A 178 -5.93 4.16 3.32
CA ILE A 178 -6.02 5.14 2.24
C ILE A 178 -5.36 6.44 2.69
N PRO A 179 -4.79 7.23 1.76
CA PRO A 179 -4.17 8.50 2.11
C PRO A 179 -5.15 9.48 2.74
N LYS A 180 -4.66 10.22 3.74
CA LYS A 180 -5.30 11.41 4.27
C LYS A 180 -4.29 12.55 4.21
N PRO A 181 -4.18 13.25 3.08
CA PRO A 181 -3.26 14.36 2.95
C PRO A 181 -3.59 15.48 3.95
N ASP A 182 -2.56 16.12 4.49
CA ASP A 182 -2.72 17.22 5.45
C ASP A 182 -3.03 18.54 4.75
N GLY A 183 -3.94 19.30 5.34
CA GLY A 183 -4.18 20.72 5.03
C GLY A 183 -4.59 21.00 3.57
N SER A 184 -4.46 22.26 3.18
CA SER A 184 -4.68 22.72 1.80
C SER A 184 -3.63 22.22 0.82
N ASP A 185 -2.44 21.91 1.34
CA ASP A 185 -1.24 21.66 0.53
C ASP A 185 -1.14 20.19 0.10
N LYS A 186 -2.07 19.35 0.58
CA LYS A 186 -2.22 17.93 0.23
C LYS A 186 -0.92 17.15 0.38
N THR A 187 -0.17 17.42 1.45
CA THR A 187 1.10 16.73 1.73
C THR A 187 0.84 15.34 2.29
N TYR A 188 1.59 14.35 1.80
CA TYR A 188 1.59 12.98 2.30
C TYR A 188 3.05 12.46 2.33
N PRO A 189 3.49 11.73 3.37
CA PRO A 189 2.76 11.37 4.60
C PRO A 189 2.37 12.59 5.45
N SER A 190 1.44 12.39 6.39
CA SER A 190 1.00 13.42 7.34
C SER A 190 2.16 13.82 8.26
N LEU A 191 2.17 15.08 8.72
CA LEU A 191 3.07 15.54 9.78
C LEU A 191 2.82 14.84 11.13
N LEU A 192 1.64 14.23 11.28
CA LEU A 192 1.27 13.44 12.46
C LEU A 192 1.62 11.96 12.32
N ASP A 193 2.06 11.52 11.13
CA ASP A 193 2.50 10.14 10.93
C ASP A 193 3.76 9.87 11.75
N GLN A 194 3.81 8.68 12.34
CA GLN A 194 4.89 8.28 13.23
C GLN A 194 5.89 7.39 12.47
N PHE A 195 7.17 7.67 12.71
CA PHE A 195 8.26 6.94 12.10
C PHE A 195 9.25 6.44 13.16
N THR A 196 9.98 5.39 12.79
CA THR A 196 11.04 4.80 13.60
C THR A 196 12.34 4.69 12.79
N THR A 197 13.41 4.35 13.49
CA THR A 197 14.72 4.06 12.91
C THR A 197 15.06 2.59 13.16
N ILE A 198 15.43 1.88 12.10
CA ILE A 198 15.97 0.53 12.19
C ILE A 198 17.49 0.62 12.18
N GLN A 199 18.12 0.06 13.21
CA GLN A 199 19.56 -0.15 13.24
C GLN A 199 19.88 -1.53 12.67
N VAL A 200 20.70 -1.55 11.60
CA VAL A 200 21.15 -2.77 10.95
C VAL A 200 22.56 -3.10 11.45
N ASP A 201 22.80 -4.38 11.73
CA ASP A 201 24.14 -4.89 12.07
C ASP A 201 25.06 -4.74 10.85
N PRO A 202 26.11 -3.91 10.92
CA PRO A 202 27.02 -3.68 9.80
C PRO A 202 27.97 -4.86 9.54
N SER A 203 28.12 -5.77 10.51
CA SER A 203 29.04 -6.92 10.47
C SER A 203 28.37 -8.20 9.94
N GLY A 204 27.07 -8.33 10.17
CA GLY A 204 26.23 -9.34 9.56
C GLY A 204 26.07 -9.10 8.07
N LYS A 205 25.84 -10.20 7.33
CA LYS A 205 25.39 -10.31 5.91
C LYS A 205 25.32 -8.97 5.16
N SER A 206 25.97 -8.89 4.00
CA SER A 206 25.98 -7.75 3.05
C SER A 206 24.59 -7.34 2.47
N SER A 207 23.50 -7.72 3.14
CA SER A 207 22.13 -7.42 2.79
C SER A 207 21.22 -7.40 4.03
N TYR A 208 20.29 -6.45 4.05
CA TYR A 208 19.19 -6.35 5.01
C TYR A 208 17.89 -6.09 4.24
N SER A 209 16.79 -6.68 4.68
CA SER A 209 15.48 -6.44 4.09
C SER A 209 14.42 -6.24 5.15
N CYS A 210 13.54 -5.28 4.92
CA CYS A 210 12.33 -5.04 5.69
C CYS A 210 11.18 -4.69 4.75
N TRP A 211 9.95 -4.73 5.25
CA TRP A 211 8.80 -4.19 4.55
C TRP A 211 8.71 -2.67 4.67
#